data_AF-A0AAW1GK61-F1
#
_entry.id   AF-A0AAW1GK61-F1
#
_cell.length_a   1.000
_cell.length_b   1.000
_cell.length_c   1.000
_cell.angle_alpha   90.00
_cell.angle_beta   90.00
_cell.angle_gamma   90.00
#
_symmetry.space_group_name_H-M   'P 1'
#
loop_
_entity.id
_entity.type
_entity.pdbx_description
1 polymer ?
#
loop_
_entity_poly.entity_id
_entity_poly.type
_entity_poly.pdbx_seq_one_letter_code
_entity_poly.pdbx_strand_id
1 'polypeptide(L)'
;MARSHNLDLRNLIGNTALCFAAASGTVAIARVMVEAHEGNLPMISNNQGLTPLLMAAILGHRDMVDYLLDCTTGLSDTELVSILLSIINTDLYG
;
A
#
# COMPACT_ATOMS: atom_id res chain seq x y z
N MET A 1 -10.07 20.06 14.14
CA MET A 1 -9.70 18.68 14.50
C MET A 1 -10.61 17.69 13.75
N ALA A 2 -10.53 17.60 12.43
CA ALA A 2 -11.49 16.83 11.62
C ALA A 2 -10.85 16.07 10.44
N ARG A 3 -9.54 15.79 10.48
CA ARG A 3 -8.82 15.22 9.32
C ARG A 3 -8.42 13.74 9.44
N SER A 4 -8.54 13.08 10.60
CA SER A 4 -7.98 11.73 10.79
C SER A 4 -8.97 10.55 10.70
N HIS A 5 -10.29 10.79 10.79
CA HIS A 5 -11.26 9.71 11.11
C HIS A 5 -11.82 8.90 9.93
N ASN A 6 -11.41 9.15 8.68
CA ASN A 6 -12.03 8.51 7.50
C ASN A 6 -11.06 7.87 6.51
N LEU A 7 -9.75 7.84 6.81
CA LEU A 7 -8.75 7.35 5.84
C LEU A 7 -8.74 5.81 5.73
N ASP A 8 -9.19 5.13 6.78
CA ASP A 8 -9.35 3.67 6.87
C ASP A 8 -10.69 3.17 6.30
N LEU A 9 -11.58 4.08 5.86
CA LEU A 9 -12.83 3.70 5.22
C LEU A 9 -12.58 2.87 3.95
N ARG A 10 -13.39 1.83 3.80
CA ARG A 10 -13.32 0.88 2.69
C ARG A 10 -14.53 1.03 1.80
N ASN A 11 -14.30 1.00 0.49
CA ASN A 11 -15.41 0.91 -0.47
C ASN A 11 -16.00 -0.51 -0.53
N LEU A 12 -16.94 -0.76 -1.45
CA LEU A 12 -17.63 -2.05 -1.60
C LEU A 12 -16.71 -3.25 -1.88
N ILE A 13 -15.52 -3.02 -2.42
CA ILE A 13 -14.52 -4.07 -2.69
C ILE A 13 -13.39 -4.09 -1.65
N GLY A 14 -13.51 -3.31 -0.58
CA GLY A 14 -12.55 -3.31 0.53
C GLY A 14 -11.37 -2.35 0.36
N ASN A 15 -11.27 -1.60 -0.74
CA ASN A 15 -10.16 -0.68 -0.98
C ASN A 15 -10.29 0.59 -0.14
N THR A 16 -9.18 1.00 0.47
CA THR A 16 -9.03 2.31 1.11
C THR A 16 -8.56 3.37 0.10
N ALA A 17 -8.55 4.64 0.49
CA ALA A 17 -7.95 5.70 -0.32
C ALA A 17 -6.46 5.42 -0.62
N LEU A 18 -5.73 4.82 0.33
CA LEU A 18 -4.32 4.46 0.16
C LEU A 18 -4.14 3.34 -0.89
N CYS A 19 -5.07 2.39 -1.00
CA CYS A 19 -5.06 1.39 -2.08
C CYS A 19 -5.05 2.05 -3.46
N PHE A 20 -5.86 3.09 -3.66
CA PHE A 20 -5.89 3.82 -4.93
C PHE A 20 -4.64 4.67 -5.16
N ALA A 21 -4.11 5.33 -4.11
CA ALA A 21 -2.85 6.04 -4.22
C ALA A 21 -1.70 5.09 -4.62
N ALA A 22 -1.63 3.93 -3.99
CA ALA A 22 -0.66 2.88 -4.30
C ALA A 22 -0.80 2.36 -5.74
N ALA A 23 -2.03 2.11 -6.18
CA ALA A 23 -2.31 1.66 -7.54
C ALA A 23 -2.01 2.70 -8.62
N SER A 24 -1.94 3.98 -8.26
CA SER A 24 -1.53 5.06 -9.17
C SER A 24 -0.02 5.33 -9.17
N GLY A 25 0.72 4.80 -8.19
CA GLY A 25 2.13 5.12 -7.95
C GLY A 25 2.38 6.51 -7.36
N THR A 26 1.34 7.26 -6.95
CA THR A 26 1.50 8.66 -6.50
C THR A 26 1.97 8.76 -5.04
N VAL A 27 3.29 8.72 -4.83
CA VAL A 27 3.92 8.70 -3.48
C VAL A 27 3.55 9.93 -2.64
N ALA A 28 3.45 11.11 -3.25
CA ALA A 28 3.12 12.35 -2.53
C ALA A 28 1.75 12.27 -1.82
N ILE A 29 0.76 11.65 -2.46
CA ILE A 29 -0.58 11.48 -1.87
C ILE A 29 -0.54 10.45 -0.75
N ALA A 30 0.14 9.32 -0.98
CA ALA A 30 0.31 8.28 0.03
C ALA A 30 1.00 8.83 1.29
N ARG A 31 2.03 9.67 1.12
CA ARG A 31 2.73 10.36 2.20
C ARG A 31 1.81 11.18 3.08
N VAL A 32 1.01 12.06 2.47
CA VAL A 32 0.07 12.89 3.21
C VAL A 32 -0.97 12.05 3.96
N MET A 33 -1.42 10.93 3.37
CA MET A 33 -2.39 10.05 4.01
C MET A 33 -1.82 9.33 5.23
N VAL A 34 -0.62 8.75 5.10
CA VAL A 34 0.04 8.02 6.19
C VAL A 34 0.42 8.96 7.33
N GLU A 35 0.95 10.14 7.04
CA GLU A 35 1.30 11.14 8.06
C GLU A 35 0.06 11.71 8.78
N ALA A 36 -1.10 11.74 8.13
CA ALA A 36 -2.34 12.27 8.69
C ALA A 36 -3.16 11.24 9.50
N HIS A 37 -2.77 9.97 9.53
CA HIS A 37 -3.52 8.89 10.17
C HIS A 37 -2.75 8.27 11.34
N GLU A 38 -3.34 8.33 12.53
CA GLU A 38 -2.83 7.63 13.72
C GLU A 38 -3.26 6.16 13.66
N GLY A 39 -2.62 5.36 12.80
CA GLY A 39 -2.97 3.96 12.63
C GLY A 39 -2.19 3.27 11.51
N ASN A 40 -2.38 1.96 11.39
CA ASN A 40 -1.64 1.16 10.42
C ASN A 40 -2.38 1.08 9.07
N LEU A 41 -2.61 2.25 8.46
CA LEU A 41 -3.30 2.38 7.17
C LEU A 41 -2.68 1.52 6.04
N PRO A 42 -1.33 1.39 5.94
CA PRO A 42 -0.70 0.52 4.94
C PRO A 42 -1.04 -0.96 5.07
N MET A 43 -1.51 -1.43 6.23
CA MET A 43 -1.87 -2.84 6.46
C MET A 43 -3.34 -3.18 6.15
N ILE A 44 -4.17 -2.20 5.80
CA ILE A 44 -5.58 -2.47 5.48
C ILE A 44 -5.67 -3.06 4.07
N SER A 45 -5.88 -4.36 3.99
CA SER A 45 -6.09 -5.07 2.73
C SER A 45 -7.53 -4.97 2.24
N ASN A 46 -7.71 -5.11 0.92
CA ASN A 46 -9.03 -5.19 0.30
C ASN A 46 -9.68 -6.57 0.46
N ASN A 47 -10.87 -6.78 -0.13
CA ASN A 47 -11.58 -8.04 0.01
C ASN A 47 -10.89 -9.23 -0.69
N GLN A 48 -9.87 -8.97 -1.51
CA GLN A 48 -9.02 -9.98 -2.15
C GLN A 48 -7.74 -10.24 -1.34
N GLY A 49 -7.56 -9.58 -0.19
CA GLY A 49 -6.34 -9.67 0.61
C GLY A 49 -5.18 -8.85 0.07
N LEU A 50 -5.39 -7.96 -0.91
CA LEU A 50 -4.33 -7.10 -1.43
C LEU A 50 -4.19 -5.86 -0.54
N THR A 51 -3.01 -5.69 0.06
CA THR A 51 -2.61 -4.44 0.72
C THR A 51 -2.21 -3.39 -0.31
N PRO A 52 -2.20 -2.09 0.05
CA PRO A 52 -1.62 -1.03 -0.77
C PRO A 52 -0.23 -1.38 -1.31
N LEU A 53 0.63 -1.98 -0.49
CA LEU A 53 1.97 -2.40 -0.90
C LEU A 53 1.92 -3.44 -2.03
N LEU A 54 1.09 -4.47 -1.90
CA LEU A 54 0.90 -5.47 -2.96
C LEU A 54 0.36 -4.85 -4.25
N MET A 55 -0.56 -3.88 -4.15
CA MET A 55 -1.06 -3.18 -5.34
C MET A 55 0.05 -2.40 -6.06
N ALA A 56 0.88 -1.67 -5.31
CA ALA A 56 2.02 -0.95 -5.89
C ALA A 56 3.04 -1.92 -6.53
N ALA A 57 3.31 -3.05 -5.89
CA ALA A 57 4.25 -4.05 -6.38
C ALA A 57 3.76 -4.71 -7.68
N ILE A 58 2.52 -5.20 -7.71
CA ILE A 58 1.91 -5.85 -8.88
C ILE A 58 1.90 -4.91 -10.09
N LEU A 59 1.73 -3.60 -9.85
CA LEU A 59 1.67 -2.58 -10.90
C LEU A 59 3.04 -1.96 -11.23
N GLY A 60 4.12 -2.42 -10.60
CA GLY A 60 5.48 -2.00 -10.92
C GLY A 60 5.85 -0.59 -10.43
N HIS A 61 5.18 -0.07 -9.40
CA HIS A 61 5.44 1.28 -8.88
C HIS A 61 6.56 1.29 -7.84
N ARG A 62 7.81 1.24 -8.29
CA ARG A 62 9.02 1.12 -7.45
C ARG A 62 9.06 2.09 -6.27
N ASP A 63 9.01 3.39 -6.54
CA ASP A 63 9.13 4.42 -5.51
C ASP A 63 8.00 4.33 -4.46
N MET A 64 6.83 3.85 -4.89
CA MET A 64 5.71 3.59 -3.99
C MET A 64 5.92 2.34 -3.15
N VAL A 65 6.48 1.28 -3.74
CA VAL A 65 6.86 0.07 -3.00
C VAL A 65 7.88 0.42 -1.92
N ASP A 66 8.94 1.14 -2.26
CA ASP A 66 9.97 1.56 -1.30
C ASP A 66 9.34 2.39 -0.16
N TYR A 67 8.53 3.40 -0.51
CA TYR A 67 7.85 4.23 0.47
C TYR A 67 6.92 3.44 1.40
N LEU A 68 6.08 2.55 0.84
CA LEU A 68 5.15 1.75 1.64
C LEU A 68 5.88 0.71 2.48
N LEU A 69 6.98 0.14 2.00
CA LEU A 69 7.80 -0.80 2.76
C LEU A 69 8.37 -0.13 4.01
N ASP A 70 8.89 1.10 3.88
CA ASP A 70 9.40 1.89 5.01
C ASP A 70 8.29 2.23 6.02
N CYS A 71 7.04 2.38 5.55
CA CYS A 71 5.90 2.70 6.41
C CYS A 71 5.21 1.47 7.03
N THR A 72 5.51 0.27 6.54
CA THR A 72 4.78 -0.95 6.90
C THR A 72 5.61 -1.85 7.79
N THR A 73 5.15 -2.06 9.03
CA THR A 73 5.77 -3.03 9.96
C THR A 73 4.86 -4.25 10.14
N GLY A 74 5.43 -5.46 10.02
CA GLY A 74 4.71 -6.71 10.32
C GLY A 74 4.09 -7.41 9.11
N LEU A 75 4.74 -7.35 7.95
CA LEU A 75 4.35 -8.13 6.77
C LEU A 75 4.34 -9.63 7.09
N SER A 76 3.34 -10.32 6.54
CA SER A 76 3.28 -11.79 6.61
C SER A 76 4.27 -12.45 5.65
N ASP A 77 4.66 -13.70 5.94
CA ASP A 77 5.52 -14.49 5.06
C ASP A 77 4.95 -14.60 3.63
N THR A 78 3.63 -14.71 3.52
CA THR A 78 2.93 -14.75 2.23
C THR A 78 3.07 -13.43 1.46
N GLU A 79 2.97 -12.29 2.13
CA GLU A 79 3.16 -10.98 1.49
C GLU A 79 4.60 -10.79 1.06
N LEU A 80 5.57 -11.20 1.89
CA LEU A 80 6.99 -11.16 1.55
C LEU A 80 7.31 -11.99 0.31
N VAL A 81 6.74 -13.20 0.20
CA VAL A 81 6.88 -14.05 -0.99
C VAL A 81 6.25 -13.39 -2.21
N SER A 82 5.06 -12.81 -2.09
CA SER A 82 4.40 -12.10 -3.20
C SER A 82 5.18 -10.86 -3.66
N ILE A 83 5.74 -10.08 -2.73
CA ILE A 83 6.59 -8.93 -3.05
C ILE A 83 7.84 -9.40 -3.79
N LEU A 84 8.51 -10.45 -3.30
CA LEU A 84 9.71 -11.01 -3.93
C LEU A 84 9.43 -11.52 -5.35
N LEU A 85 8.32 -12.23 -5.55
CA LEU A 85 7.89 -12.66 -6.88
C LEU A 85 7.59 -11.47 -7.79
N SER A 86 6.95 -10.42 -7.27
CA SER A 86 6.67 -9.22 -8.04
C SER A 86 7.97 -8.55 -8.48
N ILE A 87 8.93 -8.38 -7.57
CA ILE A 87 10.24 -7.78 -7.84
C ILE A 87 10.96 -8.49 -8.99
N ILE A 88 10.96 -9.82 -8.97
CA ILE A 88 11.58 -10.65 -10.01
C ILE A 88 10.85 -10.52 -11.36
N ASN A 89 9.52 -10.50 -11.34
CA ASN A 89 8.71 -10.51 -12.57
C ASN A 89 8.61 -9.16 -13.26
N THR A 90 8.68 -8.05 -12.51
CA THR A 90 8.53 -6.70 -13.05
C THR A 90 9.86 -5.98 -13.29
N ASP A 91 10.99 -6.68 -13.13
CA ASP A 91 12.36 -6.14 -13.18
C ASP A 91 12.52 -4.85 -12.35
N LEU A 92 11.79 -4.79 -11.23
CA LEU A 92 11.66 -3.59 -10.42
C LEU A 92 13.02 -3.14 -9.88
N TYR A 93 13.98 -4.06 -9.74
CA TYR A 93 15.34 -3.77 -9.27
C TYR A 93 16.48 -4.24 -10.18
N GLY A 94 16.20 -4.48 -11.46
CA GLY A 94 17.21 -4.70 -12.50
C GLY A 94 18.02 -3.46 -12.85
#